data_AF-A0A7X7DZV9-F1
#
_entry.id   AF-A0A7X7DZV9-F1
#
_cell.length_a   1.000
_cell.length_b   1.000
_cell.length_c   1.000
_cell.angle_alpha   90.00
_cell.angle_beta   90.00
_cell.angle_gamma   90.00
#
_symmetry.space_group_name_H-M   'P 1'
#
loop_
_entity.id
_entity.type
_entity.pdbx_description
1 polymer ?
#
loop_
_entity_poly.entity_id
_entity_poly.type
_entity_poly.pdbx_seq_one_letter_code
_entity_poly.pdbx_strand_id
1 'polypeptide(L)'
;RPPGFYKHLMVNEARDIRELPEGAQMLLGYYSSCKEQLLSFSKHDLSSEKALPVSWTGVTPGVGIHSSAKLSQIPYSYDNSLPVEQVFPEGQLDADLQQIDLRKTNSWRYRLGENEIPTTEMLEIQLVNAVAPFVLCNKLIPLMKRDFTGSKHVVNVSAMEGKFLRWKKGDRHPHTNMAKAALNMLTHTSAEGLASYGIYMNAVDTGWVTDEDPAELSKFKQDVHDFQPPLDIVDGAARVCDPFFDGILTGKHWCGKFLKDYFPIDW
;
A
#
# COMPACT_ATOMS: atom_id res chain seq x y z
N ARG A 1 1.53 -4.47 9.80
CA ARG A 1 0.98 -4.69 11.17
C ARG A 1 0.35 -6.07 11.21
N PRO A 2 0.28 -6.76 12.36
CA PRO A 2 -0.27 -8.12 12.42
C PRO A 2 -1.79 -8.14 12.22
N PRO A 3 -2.39 -9.29 11.88
CA PRO A 3 -3.84 -9.48 11.77
C PRO A 3 -4.65 -8.90 12.92
N GLY A 4 -4.19 -9.08 14.17
CA GLY A 4 -4.84 -8.56 15.37
C GLY A 4 -5.02 -7.04 15.38
N PHE A 5 -4.17 -6.29 14.66
CA PHE A 5 -4.30 -4.85 14.50
C PHE A 5 -5.55 -4.45 13.69
N TYR A 6 -5.92 -5.25 12.69
CA TYR A 6 -7.04 -4.95 11.79
C TYR A 6 -8.32 -5.73 12.14
N LYS A 7 -8.28 -6.57 13.18
CA LYS A 7 -9.40 -7.46 13.55
C LYS A 7 -10.72 -6.73 13.76
N HIS A 8 -10.69 -5.55 14.39
CA HIS A 8 -11.87 -4.74 14.64
C HIS A 8 -12.57 -4.26 13.34
N LEU A 9 -11.83 -4.13 12.24
CA LEU A 9 -12.38 -3.73 10.92
C LEU A 9 -13.19 -4.85 10.27
N MET A 10 -12.96 -6.12 10.65
CA MET A 10 -13.63 -7.27 10.04
C MET A 10 -15.15 -7.26 10.25
N VAL A 11 -15.63 -6.61 11.32
CA VAL A 11 -17.07 -6.46 11.56
C VAL A 11 -17.73 -5.70 10.41
N ASN A 12 -17.11 -4.63 9.92
CA ASN A 12 -17.64 -3.84 8.80
C ASN A 12 -17.39 -4.53 7.45
N GLU A 13 -16.21 -5.12 7.25
CA GLU A 13 -15.87 -5.87 6.02
C GLU A 13 -16.78 -7.09 5.77
N ALA A 14 -17.39 -7.63 6.82
CA ALA A 14 -18.29 -8.78 6.74
C ALA A 14 -19.78 -8.39 6.59
N ARG A 15 -20.13 -7.10 6.66
CA ARG A 15 -21.52 -6.66 6.52
C ARG A 15 -22.04 -6.90 5.12
N ASP A 16 -23.35 -7.15 5.03
CA ASP A 16 -24.04 -7.12 3.75
C ASP A 16 -24.01 -5.69 3.20
N ILE A 17 -23.81 -5.54 1.88
CA ILE A 17 -23.75 -4.23 1.24
C ILE A 17 -25.01 -3.40 1.53
N ARG A 18 -26.18 -4.03 1.69
CA ARG A 18 -27.46 -3.37 1.99
C ARG A 18 -27.51 -2.73 3.38
N GLU A 19 -26.62 -3.13 4.28
CA GLU A 19 -26.49 -2.59 5.64
C GLU A 19 -25.52 -1.39 5.70
N LEU A 20 -24.82 -1.09 4.59
CA LEU A 20 -23.90 0.04 4.51
C LEU A 20 -24.62 1.35 4.16
N PRO A 21 -24.05 2.53 4.45
CA PRO A 21 -24.62 3.81 4.02
C PRO A 21 -24.80 3.90 2.49
N GLU A 22 -25.83 4.60 2.01
CA GLU A 22 -26.21 4.67 0.59
C GLU A 22 -25.05 5.02 -0.36
N GLY A 23 -24.21 5.99 0.02
CA GLY A 23 -23.02 6.35 -0.77
C GLY A 23 -22.00 5.22 -0.91
N ALA A 24 -21.83 4.39 0.12
CA ALA A 24 -20.97 3.21 0.06
C ALA A 24 -21.59 2.10 -0.80
N GLN A 25 -22.93 1.93 -0.76
CA GLN A 25 -23.62 0.97 -1.62
C GLN A 25 -23.43 1.30 -3.10
N MET A 26 -23.57 2.59 -3.46
CA MET A 26 -23.32 3.06 -4.82
C MET A 26 -21.89 2.77 -5.28
N LEU A 27 -20.90 3.05 -4.44
CA LEU A 27 -19.49 2.83 -4.77
C LEU A 27 -19.14 1.35 -4.92
N LEU A 28 -19.70 0.49 -4.06
CA LEU A 28 -19.39 -0.93 -4.00
C LEU A 28 -20.26 -1.79 -4.93
N GLY A 29 -21.29 -1.23 -5.57
CA GLY A 29 -22.23 -1.98 -6.41
C GLY A 29 -21.57 -2.79 -7.52
N TYR A 30 -20.63 -2.19 -8.27
CA TYR A 30 -19.88 -2.89 -9.32
C TYR A 30 -19.02 -4.03 -8.76
N TYR A 31 -18.42 -3.82 -7.60
CA TYR A 31 -17.62 -4.85 -6.94
C TYR A 31 -18.50 -6.00 -6.43
N SER A 32 -19.67 -5.71 -5.87
CA SER A 32 -20.65 -6.73 -5.47
C SER A 32 -21.12 -7.56 -6.67
N SER A 33 -21.46 -6.90 -7.78
CA SER A 33 -21.82 -7.59 -9.03
C SER A 33 -20.69 -8.49 -9.54
N CYS A 34 -19.44 -8.01 -9.49
CA CYS A 34 -18.27 -8.81 -9.84
C CYS A 34 -18.13 -10.04 -8.93
N LYS A 35 -18.30 -9.90 -7.61
CA LYS A 35 -18.29 -11.04 -6.69
C LYS A 35 -19.38 -12.06 -7.00
N GLU A 36 -20.61 -11.61 -7.24
CA GLU A 36 -21.73 -12.49 -7.59
C GLU A 36 -21.46 -13.27 -8.88
N GLN A 37 -20.93 -12.60 -9.90
CA GLN A 37 -20.50 -13.25 -11.14
C GLN A 37 -19.42 -14.31 -10.89
N LEU A 38 -18.36 -13.97 -10.13
CA LEU A 38 -17.29 -14.91 -9.77
C LEU A 38 -17.82 -16.16 -9.05
N LEU A 39 -18.72 -15.98 -8.08
CA LEU A 39 -19.34 -17.07 -7.34
C LEU A 39 -20.30 -17.89 -8.21
N SER A 40 -20.92 -17.29 -9.23
CA SER A 40 -21.77 -18.03 -10.18
C SER A 40 -20.96 -19.02 -11.03
N PHE A 41 -19.73 -18.67 -11.42
CA PHE A 41 -18.83 -19.58 -12.15
C PHE A 41 -18.43 -20.79 -11.31
N SER A 42 -18.34 -20.63 -9.99
CA SER A 42 -17.98 -21.71 -9.07
C SER A 42 -19.04 -22.81 -8.95
N LYS A 43 -20.28 -22.55 -9.40
CA LYS A 43 -21.36 -23.54 -9.45
C LYS A 43 -21.29 -24.44 -10.69
N HIS A 44 -20.50 -24.07 -11.69
CA HIS A 44 -20.17 -24.91 -12.84
C HIS A 44 -18.85 -25.62 -12.56
N ASP A 45 -18.73 -26.89 -12.94
CA ASP A 45 -17.53 -27.71 -12.76
C ASP A 45 -16.37 -27.13 -13.60
N LEU A 46 -15.54 -26.30 -12.97
CA LEU A 46 -14.42 -25.55 -13.58
C LEU A 46 -13.18 -26.41 -13.85
N SER A 47 -13.29 -27.74 -13.79
CA SER A 47 -12.19 -28.70 -13.99
C SER A 47 -11.52 -28.63 -15.38
N SER A 48 -12.07 -27.88 -16.34
CA SER A 48 -11.57 -27.80 -17.72
C SER A 48 -10.93 -26.46 -18.14
N GLU A 49 -10.99 -25.39 -17.32
CA GLU A 49 -10.45 -24.09 -17.71
C GLU A 49 -8.96 -23.90 -17.35
N LYS A 50 -8.11 -23.78 -18.38
CA LYS A 50 -6.64 -23.60 -18.27
C LYS A 50 -6.18 -22.24 -17.70
N ALA A 51 -7.10 -21.32 -17.39
CA ALA A 51 -6.78 -19.90 -17.20
C ALA A 51 -7.03 -19.34 -15.79
N LEU A 52 -7.16 -20.17 -14.75
CA LEU A 52 -7.35 -19.67 -13.37
C LEU A 52 -6.05 -19.81 -12.55
N PRO A 53 -5.19 -18.77 -12.51
CA PRO A 53 -4.12 -18.77 -11.54
C PRO A 53 -4.68 -18.42 -10.16
N VAL A 54 -4.33 -19.29 -9.21
CA VAL A 54 -4.33 -19.15 -7.75
C VAL A 54 -5.56 -19.70 -7.00
N SER A 55 -5.56 -21.03 -6.79
CA SER A 55 -6.30 -21.70 -5.70
C SER A 55 -5.38 -21.91 -4.49
N TRP A 56 -5.80 -21.54 -3.27
CA TRP A 56 -5.00 -21.82 -2.07
C TRP A 56 -5.67 -22.73 -1.02
N THR A 57 -6.93 -23.15 -1.17
CA THR A 57 -7.54 -24.32 -0.46
C THR A 57 -9.05 -24.51 -0.78
N GLY A 58 -9.52 -24.13 -1.97
CA GLY A 58 -10.92 -24.32 -2.37
C GLY A 58 -11.13 -24.12 -3.87
N VAL A 59 -12.13 -24.82 -4.42
CA VAL A 59 -12.49 -24.88 -5.86
C VAL A 59 -13.16 -23.57 -6.35
N THR A 60 -13.15 -22.51 -5.54
CA THR A 60 -13.84 -21.25 -5.81
C THR A 60 -12.86 -20.23 -6.42
N PRO A 61 -13.02 -19.82 -7.70
CA PRO A 61 -12.19 -18.79 -8.31
C PRO A 61 -12.22 -17.46 -7.57
N GLY A 62 -11.08 -16.76 -7.60
CA GLY A 62 -11.03 -15.36 -7.17
C GLY A 62 -11.08 -15.15 -5.66
N VAL A 63 -10.55 -16.08 -4.85
CA VAL A 63 -10.48 -15.93 -3.38
C VAL A 63 -9.82 -14.62 -2.94
N GLY A 64 -8.80 -14.17 -3.67
CA GLY A 64 -8.14 -12.88 -3.44
C GLY A 64 -9.00 -11.66 -3.77
N ILE A 65 -10.10 -11.83 -4.49
CA ILE A 65 -11.08 -10.78 -4.82
C ILE A 65 -12.22 -10.82 -3.81
N HIS A 66 -12.86 -11.97 -3.59
CA HIS A 66 -14.06 -11.99 -2.76
C HIS A 66 -13.79 -12.07 -1.24
N SER A 67 -12.61 -12.52 -0.84
CA SER A 67 -12.22 -12.76 0.57
C SER A 67 -10.90 -12.07 0.96
N SER A 68 -10.46 -11.03 0.24
CA SER A 68 -9.20 -10.31 0.52
C SER A 68 -9.04 -9.89 1.99
N ALA A 69 -10.07 -9.27 2.58
CA ALA A 69 -10.06 -8.86 3.98
C ALA A 69 -9.86 -10.06 4.93
N LYS A 70 -10.54 -11.19 4.68
CA LYS A 70 -10.36 -12.42 5.48
C LYS A 70 -8.97 -13.03 5.31
N LEU A 71 -8.38 -12.96 4.11
CA LEU A 71 -7.02 -13.42 3.87
C LEU A 71 -5.98 -12.60 4.63
N SER A 72 -6.25 -11.30 4.88
CA SER A 72 -5.40 -10.47 5.74
C SER A 72 -5.40 -10.89 7.21
N GLN A 73 -6.36 -11.74 7.61
CA GLN A 73 -6.51 -12.19 9.00
C GLN A 73 -5.81 -13.51 9.31
N ILE A 74 -5.08 -14.10 8.35
CA ILE A 74 -4.35 -15.35 8.56
C ILE A 74 -3.19 -15.05 9.52
N PRO A 75 -3.17 -15.66 10.73
CA PRO A 75 -2.14 -15.38 11.73
C PRO A 75 -0.79 -15.95 11.31
N TYR A 76 0.28 -15.19 11.54
CA TYR A 76 1.63 -15.73 11.44
C TYR A 76 2.08 -16.36 12.75
N SER A 77 3.01 -17.31 12.66
CA SER A 77 3.56 -18.01 13.81
C SER A 77 4.22 -17.10 14.85
N TYR A 78 4.75 -15.94 14.44
CA TYR A 78 5.35 -14.95 15.35
C TYR A 78 4.35 -13.92 15.91
N ASP A 79 3.17 -13.77 15.31
CA ASP A 79 2.13 -12.84 15.79
C ASP A 79 1.56 -13.29 17.15
N ASN A 80 1.62 -14.59 17.43
CA ASN A 80 1.14 -15.18 18.69
C ASN A 80 2.03 -14.87 19.90
N SER A 81 3.19 -14.23 19.70
CA SER A 81 4.12 -13.86 20.78
C SER A 81 3.72 -12.58 21.53
N LEU A 82 2.83 -11.77 20.96
CA LEU A 82 2.41 -10.49 21.52
C LEU A 82 0.99 -10.59 22.12
N PRO A 83 0.75 -10.04 23.33
CA PRO A 83 -0.60 -9.90 23.86
C PRO A 83 -1.34 -8.81 23.08
N VAL A 84 -1.96 -9.18 21.95
CA VAL A 84 -2.62 -8.27 20.98
C VAL A 84 -3.51 -7.24 21.67
N GLU A 85 -4.34 -7.65 22.62
CA GLU A 85 -5.28 -6.77 23.34
C GLU A 85 -4.58 -5.69 24.20
N GLN A 86 -3.34 -5.96 24.65
CA GLN A 86 -2.56 -5.00 25.43
C GLN A 86 -1.81 -4.01 24.53
N VAL A 87 -1.29 -4.48 23.40
CA VAL A 87 -0.47 -3.64 22.50
C VAL A 87 -1.29 -2.93 21.43
N PHE A 88 -2.49 -3.43 21.13
CA PHE A 88 -3.44 -2.86 20.16
C PHE A 88 -4.85 -2.81 20.77
N PRO A 89 -5.09 -1.90 21.72
CA PRO A 89 -6.38 -1.83 22.41
C PRO A 89 -7.50 -1.38 21.46
N GLU A 90 -8.54 -2.20 21.35
CA GLU A 90 -9.70 -1.92 20.52
C GLU A 90 -10.42 -0.63 20.98
N GLY A 91 -10.82 0.21 20.02
CA GLY A 91 -11.52 1.48 20.27
C GLY A 91 -10.60 2.65 20.66
N GLN A 92 -9.30 2.42 20.87
CA GLN A 92 -8.34 3.51 21.03
C GLN A 92 -7.70 3.84 19.69
N LEU A 93 -8.01 5.02 19.16
CA LEU A 93 -7.58 5.46 17.85
C LEU A 93 -6.60 6.63 17.95
N ASP A 94 -5.67 6.71 17.00
CA ASP A 94 -4.81 7.86 16.79
C ASP A 94 -5.51 8.98 16.01
N ALA A 95 -4.77 10.04 15.68
CA ALA A 95 -5.29 11.19 14.94
C ALA A 95 -5.81 10.84 13.53
N ASP A 96 -5.30 9.73 12.96
CA ASP A 96 -5.68 9.23 11.63
C ASP A 96 -6.80 8.18 11.70
N LEU A 97 -7.43 8.03 12.87
CA LEU A 97 -8.48 7.05 13.15
C LEU A 97 -8.01 5.59 13.00
N GLN A 98 -6.72 5.33 13.14
CA GLN A 98 -6.17 3.98 13.19
C GLN A 98 -6.01 3.50 14.62
N GLN A 99 -6.12 2.19 14.85
CA GLN A 99 -5.88 1.63 16.17
C GLN A 99 -4.47 1.97 16.68
N ILE A 100 -4.34 2.37 17.93
CA ILE A 100 -3.04 2.76 18.49
C ILE A 100 -2.09 1.56 18.59
N ASP A 101 -0.80 1.80 18.34
CA ASP A 101 0.30 0.88 18.60
C ASP A 101 1.03 1.21 19.90
N LEU A 102 0.86 0.38 20.92
CA LEU A 102 1.54 0.54 22.20
C LEU A 102 2.82 -0.29 22.30
N ARG A 103 3.29 -0.90 21.22
CA ARG A 103 4.59 -1.59 21.23
C ARG A 103 5.70 -0.58 21.50
N LYS A 104 6.61 -0.93 22.41
CA LYS A 104 7.75 -0.09 22.80
C LYS A 104 8.82 0.05 21.71
N THR A 105 8.80 -0.84 20.73
CA THR A 105 9.72 -0.82 19.59
C THR A 105 9.06 -1.47 18.38
N ASN A 106 9.58 -1.15 17.20
CA ASN A 106 9.16 -1.71 15.93
C ASN A 106 10.38 -1.80 14.98
N SER A 107 10.21 -2.53 13.88
CA SER A 107 11.25 -2.76 12.87
C SER A 107 11.72 -1.50 12.15
N TRP A 108 10.96 -0.39 12.23
CA TRP A 108 11.40 0.92 11.73
C TRP A 108 12.71 1.37 12.38
N ARG A 109 12.93 0.97 13.63
CA ARG A 109 14.12 1.33 14.41
C ARG A 109 15.26 0.31 14.33
N TYR A 110 15.02 -0.84 13.72
CA TYR A 110 15.97 -1.96 13.70
C TYR A 110 17.12 -1.71 12.74
N ARG A 111 18.31 -2.18 13.13
CA ARG A 111 19.53 -2.14 12.33
C ARG A 111 19.96 -3.55 11.94
N LEU A 112 20.58 -3.67 10.77
CA LEU A 112 21.07 -4.95 10.27
C LEU A 112 22.15 -5.52 11.22
N GLY A 113 21.92 -6.73 11.74
CA GLY A 113 22.87 -7.41 12.62
C GLY A 113 22.81 -6.98 14.09
N GLU A 114 22.04 -5.95 14.46
CA GLU A 114 21.80 -5.59 15.86
C GLU A 114 20.45 -6.14 16.35
N ASN A 115 19.40 -5.98 15.53
CA ASN A 115 18.08 -6.52 15.78
C ASN A 115 17.71 -7.47 14.64
N GLU A 116 17.15 -8.62 14.97
CA GLU A 116 16.62 -9.52 13.96
C GLU A 116 15.32 -8.95 13.40
N ILE A 117 15.31 -8.64 12.10
CA ILE A 117 14.08 -8.43 11.34
C ILE A 117 13.61 -9.83 10.94
N PRO A 118 12.40 -10.27 11.35
CA PRO A 118 11.90 -11.59 10.99
C PRO A 118 11.91 -11.78 9.47
N THR A 119 12.37 -12.95 9.00
CA THR A 119 12.41 -13.27 7.57
C THR A 119 11.05 -13.09 6.89
N THR A 120 9.98 -13.45 7.59
CA THR A 120 8.59 -13.26 7.15
C THR A 120 8.27 -11.78 6.90
N GLU A 121 8.58 -10.90 7.85
CA GLU A 121 8.37 -9.45 7.71
C GLU A 121 9.19 -8.87 6.55
N MET A 122 10.44 -9.30 6.40
CA MET A 122 11.28 -8.90 5.26
C MET A 122 10.63 -9.30 3.92
N LEU A 123 10.16 -10.55 3.81
CA LEU A 123 9.48 -11.03 2.60
C LEU A 123 8.18 -10.27 2.35
N GLU A 124 7.36 -10.03 3.37
CA GLU A 124 6.11 -9.27 3.26
C GLU A 124 6.34 -7.84 2.79
N ILE A 125 7.33 -7.14 3.36
CA ILE A 125 7.62 -5.76 2.97
C ILE A 125 8.03 -5.67 1.51
N GLN A 126 8.84 -6.63 1.01
CA GLN A 126 9.17 -6.73 -0.41
C GLN A 126 7.94 -7.07 -1.26
N LEU A 127 7.11 -8.03 -0.81
CA LEU A 127 5.90 -8.44 -1.52
C LEU A 127 4.94 -7.27 -1.71
N VAL A 128 4.69 -6.49 -0.65
CA VAL A 128 3.73 -5.39 -0.67
C VAL A 128 4.28 -4.16 -1.40
N ASN A 129 5.54 -3.77 -1.16
CA ASN A 129 6.06 -2.50 -1.65
C ASN A 129 6.78 -2.59 -3.00
N ALA A 130 7.20 -3.77 -3.46
CA ALA A 130 7.93 -3.92 -4.72
C ALA A 130 7.29 -4.95 -5.65
N VAL A 131 7.02 -6.17 -5.18
CA VAL A 131 6.52 -7.25 -6.03
C VAL A 131 5.08 -7.01 -6.47
N ALA A 132 4.18 -6.63 -5.56
CA ALA A 132 2.79 -6.36 -5.89
C ALA A 132 2.63 -5.22 -6.91
N PRO A 133 3.29 -4.05 -6.75
CA PRO A 133 3.31 -3.01 -7.79
C PRO A 133 3.80 -3.53 -9.15
N PHE A 134 4.87 -4.33 -9.19
CA PHE A 134 5.37 -4.94 -10.42
C PHE A 134 4.33 -5.85 -11.08
N VAL A 135 3.72 -6.76 -10.32
CA VAL A 135 2.70 -7.70 -10.82
C VAL A 135 1.48 -6.95 -11.33
N LEU A 136 1.00 -5.96 -10.58
CA LEU A 136 -0.13 -5.12 -10.97
C LEU A 136 0.16 -4.37 -12.27
N CYS A 137 1.32 -3.70 -12.37
CA CYS A 137 1.73 -3.01 -13.59
C CYS A 137 1.78 -3.97 -14.79
N ASN A 138 2.37 -5.15 -14.62
CA ASN A 138 2.51 -6.14 -15.70
C ASN A 138 1.15 -6.65 -16.23
N LYS A 139 0.10 -6.64 -15.40
CA LYS A 139 -1.27 -7.02 -15.80
C LYS A 139 -2.10 -5.84 -16.30
N LEU A 140 -1.95 -4.66 -15.71
CA LEU A 140 -2.73 -3.47 -16.04
C LEU A 140 -2.24 -2.76 -17.31
N ILE A 141 -0.92 -2.67 -17.51
CA ILE A 141 -0.33 -1.96 -18.66
C ILE A 141 -0.86 -2.48 -20.01
N PRO A 142 -0.94 -3.81 -20.28
CA PRO A 142 -1.52 -4.31 -21.52
C PRO A 142 -2.97 -3.87 -21.75
N LEU A 143 -3.76 -3.72 -20.68
CA LEU A 143 -5.13 -3.21 -20.76
C LEU A 143 -5.14 -1.71 -21.06
N MET A 144 -4.27 -0.95 -20.40
CA MET A 144 -4.11 0.48 -20.61
C MET A 144 -3.66 0.80 -22.04
N LYS A 145 -2.84 -0.04 -22.67
CA LYS A 145 -2.36 0.13 -24.06
C LYS A 145 -3.44 -0.09 -25.13
N ARG A 146 -4.60 -0.65 -24.78
CA ARG A 146 -5.68 -0.94 -25.75
C ARG A 146 -6.26 0.31 -26.39
N ASP A 147 -6.27 1.42 -25.67
CA ASP A 147 -6.79 2.70 -26.14
C ASP A 147 -5.81 3.83 -25.83
N PHE A 148 -5.52 4.68 -26.81
CA PHE A 148 -4.62 5.82 -26.65
C PHE A 148 -5.42 7.07 -26.27
N THR A 149 -5.62 7.27 -24.96
CA THR A 149 -6.25 8.48 -24.42
C THR A 149 -5.29 9.65 -24.25
N GLY A 150 -3.97 9.42 -24.28
CA GLY A 150 -2.96 10.45 -24.03
C GLY A 150 -2.90 11.00 -22.59
N SER A 151 -3.63 10.41 -21.63
CA SER A 151 -3.71 10.94 -20.25
C SER A 151 -3.87 9.84 -19.19
N LYS A 152 -3.28 8.66 -19.41
CA LYS A 152 -3.28 7.60 -18.38
C LYS A 152 -2.07 7.75 -17.48
N HIS A 153 -2.23 7.42 -16.20
CA HIS A 153 -1.18 7.57 -15.21
C HIS A 153 -0.99 6.31 -14.37
N VAL A 154 0.25 6.06 -13.97
CA VAL A 154 0.59 5.16 -12.87
C VAL A 154 1.43 5.95 -11.88
N VAL A 155 0.92 6.15 -10.68
CA VAL A 155 1.64 6.86 -9.62
C VAL A 155 2.03 5.87 -8.53
N ASN A 156 3.33 5.62 -8.40
CA ASN A 156 3.86 4.77 -7.35
C ASN A 156 4.13 5.61 -6.10
N VAL A 157 3.49 5.25 -4.98
CA VAL A 157 3.71 5.92 -3.69
C VAL A 157 5.02 5.41 -3.07
N SER A 158 6.03 6.26 -3.15
CA SER A 158 7.37 6.02 -2.61
C SER A 158 7.65 6.99 -1.46
N ALA A 159 8.90 7.04 -1.04
CA ALA A 159 9.35 7.92 0.03
C ALA A 159 10.85 8.15 -0.12
N MET A 160 11.38 9.05 0.71
CA MET A 160 12.81 9.31 0.75
C MET A 160 13.61 8.02 0.95
N GLU A 161 13.11 7.00 1.67
CA GLU A 161 13.70 5.67 1.90
C GLU A 161 14.24 5.02 0.62
N GLY A 162 13.56 5.24 -0.51
CA GLY A 162 13.97 4.72 -1.81
C GLY A 162 15.17 5.42 -2.44
N LYS A 163 15.66 6.52 -1.86
CA LYS A 163 16.82 7.26 -2.39
C LYS A 163 18.15 6.61 -2.06
N PHE A 164 19.02 6.54 -3.06
CA PHE A 164 20.38 6.01 -2.91
C PHE A 164 21.30 7.03 -2.26
N LEU A 165 21.34 8.24 -2.82
CA LEU A 165 22.24 9.31 -2.39
C LEU A 165 21.46 10.36 -1.60
N ARG A 166 21.76 10.48 -0.30
CA ARG A 166 21.22 11.53 0.58
C ARG A 166 22.34 12.07 1.45
N TRP A 167 22.24 13.36 1.80
CA TRP A 167 23.19 14.01 2.71
C TRP A 167 23.26 13.32 4.08
N LYS A 168 22.11 12.88 4.59
CA LYS A 168 21.99 12.11 5.84
C LYS A 168 21.13 10.88 5.59
N LYS A 169 21.68 9.69 5.83
CA LYS A 169 20.96 8.41 5.78
C LYS A 169 21.25 7.65 7.06
N GLY A 170 20.20 7.29 7.79
CA GLY A 170 20.30 6.40 8.95
C GLY A 170 20.55 4.96 8.52
N ASP A 171 20.99 4.14 9.47
CA ASP A 171 21.27 2.70 9.31
C ASP A 171 20.09 1.81 9.73
N ARG A 172 18.90 2.39 9.84
CA ARG A 172 17.67 1.72 10.31
C ARG A 172 16.77 1.26 9.16
N HIS A 173 15.83 0.36 9.46
CA HIS A 173 14.81 -0.18 8.53
C HIS A 173 15.34 -0.52 7.13
N PRO A 174 16.46 -1.25 7.01
CA PRO A 174 17.11 -1.51 5.72
C PRO A 174 16.18 -2.22 4.72
N HIS A 175 15.29 -3.08 5.20
CA HIS A 175 14.32 -3.81 4.39
C HIS A 175 13.30 -2.89 3.70
N THR A 176 12.80 -1.85 4.37
CA THR A 176 11.94 -0.81 3.78
C THR A 176 12.70 0.02 2.76
N ASN A 177 13.93 0.43 3.08
CA ASN A 177 14.80 1.15 2.15
C ASN A 177 15.01 0.37 0.85
N MET A 178 15.30 -0.92 0.94
CA MET A 178 15.44 -1.81 -0.22
C MET A 178 14.17 -1.88 -1.06
N ALA A 179 13.01 -2.06 -0.43
CA ALA A 179 11.74 -2.18 -1.14
C ALA A 179 11.35 -0.88 -1.87
N LYS A 180 11.50 0.28 -1.21
CA LYS A 180 11.22 1.59 -1.84
C LYS A 180 12.21 1.90 -2.97
N ALA A 181 13.48 1.51 -2.83
CA ALA A 181 14.47 1.67 -3.90
C ALA A 181 14.12 0.80 -5.13
N ALA A 182 13.64 -0.43 -4.91
CA ALA A 182 13.17 -1.30 -5.99
C ALA A 182 11.93 -0.70 -6.70
N LEU A 183 10.99 -0.11 -5.96
CA LEU A 183 9.81 0.57 -6.51
C LEU A 183 10.20 1.81 -7.35
N ASN A 184 11.17 2.58 -6.87
CA ASN A 184 11.74 3.70 -7.60
C ASN A 184 12.38 3.23 -8.91
N MET A 185 13.15 2.14 -8.87
CA MET A 185 13.76 1.56 -10.06
C MET A 185 12.71 1.09 -11.07
N LEU A 186 11.63 0.44 -10.63
CA LEU A 186 10.51 0.06 -11.51
C LEU A 186 9.99 1.25 -12.31
N THR A 187 9.77 2.38 -11.62
CA THR A 187 9.31 3.63 -12.23
C THR A 187 10.34 4.16 -13.23
N HIS A 188 11.59 4.30 -12.80
CA HIS A 188 12.66 4.85 -13.62
C HIS A 188 12.90 4.03 -14.89
N THR A 189 12.91 2.70 -14.78
CA THR A 189 13.12 1.80 -15.93
C THR A 189 11.95 1.80 -16.91
N SER A 190 10.71 1.85 -16.42
CA SER A 190 9.54 1.55 -17.25
C SER A 190 8.92 2.79 -17.91
N ALA A 191 9.10 3.98 -17.33
CA ALA A 191 8.31 5.16 -17.70
C ALA A 191 8.46 5.58 -19.17
N GLU A 192 9.69 5.66 -19.69
CA GLU A 192 9.94 6.13 -21.06
C GLU A 192 9.25 5.25 -22.11
N GLY A 193 9.33 3.92 -21.96
CA GLY A 193 8.68 2.98 -22.87
C GLY A 193 7.15 2.98 -22.80
N LEU A 194 6.57 3.52 -21.73
CA LEU A 194 5.12 3.64 -21.55
C LEU A 194 4.56 4.98 -22.06
N ALA A 195 5.38 6.03 -22.06
CA ALA A 195 5.01 7.36 -22.52
C ALA A 195 4.53 7.36 -23.99
N SER A 196 5.14 6.52 -24.84
CA SER A 196 4.74 6.35 -26.25
C SER A 196 3.33 5.77 -26.43
N TYR A 197 2.73 5.21 -25.37
CA TYR A 197 1.35 4.74 -25.32
C TYR A 197 0.39 5.69 -24.55
N GLY A 198 0.86 6.90 -24.23
CA GLY A 198 0.09 7.87 -23.46
C GLY A 198 -0.15 7.40 -22.01
N ILE A 199 0.83 6.67 -21.46
CA ILE A 199 0.83 6.16 -20.08
C ILE A 199 2.03 6.78 -19.35
N TYR A 200 1.75 7.63 -18.38
CA TYR A 200 2.76 8.39 -17.65
C TYR A 200 2.98 7.79 -16.26
N MET A 201 4.14 7.16 -16.07
CA MET A 201 4.52 6.54 -14.81
C MET A 201 5.46 7.45 -14.02
N ASN A 202 5.13 7.73 -12.76
CA ASN A 202 5.95 8.53 -11.85
C ASN A 202 5.96 7.92 -10.44
N ALA A 203 6.94 8.32 -9.63
CA ALA A 203 7.00 8.02 -8.22
C ALA A 203 6.78 9.31 -7.42
N VAL A 204 6.09 9.23 -6.30
CA VAL A 204 5.82 10.39 -5.43
C VAL A 204 6.28 10.10 -4.01
N ASP A 205 7.06 11.01 -3.44
CA ASP A 205 7.34 11.11 -2.02
C ASP A 205 6.24 11.96 -1.36
N THR A 206 5.47 11.35 -0.47
CA THR A 206 4.40 12.03 0.27
C THR A 206 4.95 13.08 1.24
N GLY A 207 6.24 13.04 1.55
CA GLY A 207 6.81 13.77 2.67
C GLY A 207 6.50 13.10 4.00
N TRP A 208 6.79 13.83 5.09
CA TRP A 208 6.66 13.29 6.44
C TRP A 208 5.25 13.50 6.97
N VAL A 209 4.40 12.49 6.71
CA VAL A 209 2.97 12.48 7.07
C VAL A 209 2.71 11.75 8.39
N THR A 210 3.51 10.73 8.69
CA THR A 210 3.33 9.88 9.87
C THR A 210 4.65 9.77 10.64
N ASP A 211 4.59 9.77 11.97
CA ASP A 211 5.74 9.43 12.80
C ASP A 211 5.79 7.91 13.03
N GLU A 212 6.75 7.24 12.39
CA GLU A 212 6.87 5.78 12.46
C GLU A 212 7.52 5.28 13.76
N ASP A 213 8.00 6.20 14.61
CA ASP A 213 8.51 5.84 15.92
C ASP A 213 7.39 5.28 16.85
N PRO A 214 7.75 4.44 17.84
CA PRO A 214 6.84 4.00 18.88
C PRO A 214 6.13 5.16 19.58
N ALA A 215 4.86 4.96 19.97
CA ALA A 215 4.01 6.01 20.54
C ALA A 215 4.63 6.76 21.74
N GLU A 216 5.33 6.04 22.63
CA GLU A 216 6.04 6.65 23.77
C GLU A 216 7.11 7.65 23.32
N LEU A 217 7.86 7.33 22.25
CA LEU A 217 8.90 8.20 21.73
C LEU A 217 8.32 9.35 20.92
N SER A 218 7.28 9.11 20.14
CA SER A 218 6.56 10.17 19.41
C SER A 218 5.99 11.19 20.40
N LYS A 219 5.40 10.73 21.50
CA LYS A 219 4.94 11.59 22.60
C LYS A 219 6.09 12.35 23.27
N PHE A 220 7.21 11.69 23.55
CA PHE A 220 8.38 12.38 24.10
C PHE A 220 8.89 13.49 23.18
N LYS A 221 8.91 13.27 21.85
CA LYS A 221 9.29 14.29 20.86
C LYS A 221 8.30 15.46 20.85
N GLN A 222 7.00 15.20 21.01
CA GLN A 222 6.00 16.25 21.18
C GLN A 222 6.25 17.06 22.46
N ASP A 223 6.36 16.39 23.61
CA ASP A 223 6.47 17.05 24.91
C ASP A 223 7.77 17.87 25.07
N VAL A 224 8.89 17.40 24.52
CA VAL A 224 10.22 18.00 24.72
C VAL A 224 10.66 18.88 23.57
N HIS A 225 10.28 18.54 22.34
CA HIS A 225 10.75 19.23 21.13
C HIS A 225 9.65 19.96 20.38
N ASP A 226 8.40 19.94 20.88
CA ASP A 226 7.22 20.48 20.18
C ASP A 226 7.13 19.95 18.74
N PHE A 227 7.49 18.68 18.59
CA PHE A 227 7.62 18.04 17.28
C PHE A 227 6.38 17.24 16.92
N GLN A 228 5.87 17.48 15.71
CA GLN A 228 4.88 16.66 15.04
C GLN A 228 5.21 16.56 13.54
N PRO A 229 4.75 15.51 12.83
CA PRO A 229 4.84 15.48 11.37
C PRO A 229 4.26 16.77 10.77
N PRO A 230 4.98 17.42 9.84
CA PRO A 230 4.58 18.72 9.29
C PRO A 230 3.44 18.62 8.26
N LEU A 231 3.08 17.41 7.82
CA LEU A 231 2.06 17.16 6.80
C LEU A 231 1.03 16.18 7.36
N ASP A 232 -0.21 16.29 6.89
CA ASP A 232 -1.26 15.34 7.22
C ASP A 232 -1.54 14.34 6.08
N ILE A 233 -2.48 13.42 6.31
CA ILE A 233 -2.88 12.41 5.32
C ILE A 233 -3.54 13.04 4.08
N VAL A 234 -4.14 14.22 4.20
CA VAL A 234 -4.77 14.95 3.09
C VAL A 234 -3.70 15.59 2.20
N ASP A 235 -2.67 16.20 2.79
CA ASP A 235 -1.47 16.66 2.10
C ASP A 235 -0.78 15.52 1.36
N GLY A 236 -0.59 14.38 2.04
CA GLY A 236 -0.03 13.18 1.45
C GLY A 236 -0.83 12.70 0.22
N ALA A 237 -2.15 12.63 0.35
CA ALA A 237 -3.04 12.24 -0.74
C ALA A 237 -3.01 13.24 -1.91
N ALA A 238 -2.99 14.55 -1.63
CA ALA A 238 -2.92 15.59 -2.64
C ALA A 238 -1.64 15.46 -3.49
N ARG A 239 -0.50 15.21 -2.84
CA ARG A 239 0.80 15.00 -3.51
C ARG A 239 0.80 13.76 -4.41
N VAL A 240 0.19 12.66 -3.97
CA VAL A 240 0.04 11.44 -4.78
C VAL A 240 -0.87 11.70 -5.99
N CYS A 241 -1.90 12.53 -5.82
CA CYS A 241 -2.85 12.80 -6.88
C CYS A 241 -2.37 13.82 -7.91
N ASP A 242 -1.50 14.74 -7.50
CA ASP A 242 -1.03 15.86 -8.29
C ASP A 242 -0.54 15.48 -9.71
N PRO A 243 0.28 14.44 -9.93
CA PRO A 243 0.87 14.21 -11.26
C PRO A 243 -0.15 13.87 -12.34
N PHE A 244 -1.31 13.33 -11.95
CA PHE A 244 -2.40 13.08 -12.89
C PHE A 244 -3.40 14.24 -12.95
N PHE A 245 -3.64 14.97 -11.86
CA PHE A 245 -4.47 16.18 -11.92
C PHE A 245 -3.80 17.28 -12.74
N ASP A 246 -2.54 17.62 -12.44
CA ASP A 246 -1.76 18.61 -13.20
C ASP A 246 -1.67 18.21 -14.67
N GLY A 247 -1.36 16.93 -14.94
CA GLY A 247 -1.30 16.40 -16.30
C GLY A 247 -2.62 16.54 -17.07
N ILE A 248 -3.75 16.16 -16.47
CA ILE A 248 -5.06 16.25 -17.10
C ILE A 248 -5.49 17.71 -17.30
N LEU A 249 -5.22 18.60 -16.34
CA LEU A 249 -5.64 19.99 -16.40
C LEU A 249 -4.80 20.83 -17.37
N THR A 250 -3.50 20.55 -17.47
CA THR A 250 -2.56 21.35 -18.27
C THR A 250 -2.25 20.74 -19.64
N GLY A 251 -2.52 19.44 -19.82
CA GLY A 251 -2.07 18.67 -20.98
C GLY A 251 -0.55 18.39 -21.00
N LYS A 252 0.18 18.72 -19.92
CA LYS A 252 1.61 18.46 -19.77
C LYS A 252 1.84 17.42 -18.69
N HIS A 253 2.34 16.26 -19.07
CA HIS A 253 2.47 15.12 -18.16
C HIS A 253 3.93 14.91 -17.75
N TRP A 254 4.17 14.80 -16.44
CA TRP A 254 5.43 14.27 -15.93
C TRP A 254 5.61 12.81 -16.36
N CYS A 255 6.85 12.42 -16.64
CA CYS A 255 7.17 11.04 -17.01
C CYS A 255 8.53 10.64 -16.43
N GLY A 256 8.56 9.50 -15.74
CA GLY A 256 9.79 8.94 -15.18
C GLY A 256 10.43 9.84 -14.13
N LYS A 257 9.61 10.61 -13.39
CA LYS A 257 10.09 11.50 -12.34
C LYS A 257 9.83 10.92 -10.96
N PHE A 258 10.74 11.23 -10.04
CA PHE A 258 10.48 11.15 -8.62
C PHE A 258 10.08 12.54 -8.15
N LEU A 259 8.86 12.69 -7.63
CA LEU A 259 8.27 13.97 -7.29
C LEU A 259 8.23 14.12 -5.77
N LYS A 260 8.61 15.29 -5.29
CA LYS A 260 8.46 15.71 -3.90
C LYS A 260 8.10 17.19 -3.88
N ASP A 261 7.14 17.55 -3.03
CA ASP A 261 6.62 18.92 -2.96
C ASP A 261 6.15 19.42 -4.35
N TYR A 262 5.50 18.54 -5.13
CA TYR A 262 4.98 18.81 -6.48
C TYR A 262 6.03 19.03 -7.59
N PHE A 263 7.33 18.87 -7.28
CA PHE A 263 8.41 19.06 -8.25
C PHE A 263 9.31 17.83 -8.41
N PRO A 264 9.93 17.64 -9.59
CA PRO A 264 10.96 16.62 -9.77
C PRO A 264 12.15 16.82 -8.84
N ILE A 265 12.58 15.72 -8.23
CA ILE A 265 13.80 15.62 -7.42
C ILE A 265 14.68 14.48 -7.93
N ASP A 266 15.93 14.47 -7.47
CA ASP A 266 16.85 13.36 -7.74
C ASP A 266 16.36 12.05 -7.11
N TRP A 267 16.71 10.94 -7.75
CA TRP A 267 16.47 9.58 -7.27
C TRP A 267 17.28 9.20 -6.03
#